data_AF-A0A3N5X6W5-F1
#
_entry.id   AF-A0A3N5X6W5-F1
#
_cell.length_a   1.000
_cell.length_b   1.000
_cell.length_c   1.000
_cell.angle_alpha   90.00
_cell.angle_beta   90.00
_cell.angle_gamma   90.00
#
_symmetry.space_group_name_H-M   'P 1'
#
loop_
_entity.id
_entity.type
_entity.pdbx_description
1 polymer ?
#
loop_
_entity_poly.entity_id
_entity_poly.type
_entity_poly.pdbx_seq_one_letter_code
_entity_poly.pdbx_strand_id
1 'polypeptide(L)'
;MKEEGGPEVRSLVIDESVSDQAVHEFTKRHIAKLRWTGVILIREQHPGIPDSEILRHLLRPEDVLLTSDRQLHNAALKKKATSFLVEPDGRFSRDWYKGAKPVTVLQSAPPTELKDSYHPPKSDIRPFLLPDSEKALKALSTKRRRIRNHFGGLQNIRELAITVSRSSRLIGIHLKASSTGQQKAIRASESYIREADEESGIAALCHALILVVQLMLESVPVKLFYDEGTIPNPSDIRDLLFRLLLGEFKEVIPVACVKGPYLEELRRKLANLAVRPGNEVVVGDLHSLRAKIPTELFGRVSQFEGGSVEVDRNTDRGALLHAGRVFLGLATKLEEVEQIALVGSMATEKKNPKDIDFLVTVKPGADLKRLAKACRRLSGEIARGRLGADVFVVEGGNYLGRTCRFTDPWPRRECLVKRLACCTEREFLCNTSANFRLAPELIIDPPIVLFPEFRARIPVPNDVTAMFCR
;
A
#
# COMPACT_ATOMS: atom_id res chain seq x y z
N MET A 1 50.51 44.73 -1.97
CA MET A 1 49.88 43.82 -2.96
C MET A 1 48.38 44.05 -2.87
N LYS A 2 47.73 44.45 -3.97
CA LYS A 2 46.28 44.59 -4.03
C LYS A 2 45.68 43.19 -3.88
N GLU A 3 44.99 42.94 -2.78
CA GLU A 3 44.00 41.86 -2.71
C GLU A 3 42.86 42.25 -3.67
N GLU A 4 42.99 41.86 -4.93
CA GLU A 4 41.86 41.88 -5.86
C GLU A 4 40.85 40.85 -5.35
N GLY A 5 39.89 41.33 -4.55
CA GLY A 5 38.77 40.54 -4.08
C GLY A 5 38.06 39.94 -5.28
N GLY A 6 37.98 38.61 -5.34
CA GLY A 6 37.30 37.92 -6.42
C GLY A 6 35.81 38.26 -6.49
N PRO A 7 35.11 37.84 -7.56
CA PRO A 7 33.73 38.23 -7.82
C PRO A 7 32.82 37.91 -6.64
N GLU A 8 31.95 38.85 -6.29
CA GLU A 8 30.96 38.69 -5.25
C GLU A 8 29.84 37.75 -5.75
N VAL A 9 29.63 36.66 -5.03
CA VAL A 9 28.66 35.61 -5.30
C VAL A 9 27.51 35.78 -4.33
N ARG A 10 26.28 35.60 -4.79
CA ARG A 10 25.12 35.70 -3.89
C ARG A 10 25.10 34.53 -2.92
N SER A 11 25.06 33.30 -3.39
CA SER A 11 25.05 32.12 -2.51
C SER A 11 25.90 30.96 -3.04
N LEU A 12 26.54 30.25 -2.11
CA LEU A 12 27.15 28.94 -2.36
C LEU A 12 26.11 27.84 -2.08
N VAL A 13 25.61 27.21 -3.13
CA VAL A 13 24.65 26.11 -3.07
C VAL A 13 25.40 24.79 -3.09
N ILE A 14 25.25 24.00 -2.03
CA ILE A 14 25.97 22.73 -1.83
C ILE A 14 24.98 21.58 -1.95
N ASP A 15 25.19 20.72 -2.94
CA ASP A 15 24.35 19.55 -3.24
C ASP A 15 24.45 18.47 -2.16
N GLU A 16 23.38 17.68 -1.98
CA GLU A 16 23.31 16.56 -1.04
C GLU A 16 24.33 15.44 -1.33
N SER A 17 24.90 15.43 -2.54
CA SER A 17 25.84 14.42 -2.98
C SER A 17 27.31 14.72 -2.61
N VAL A 18 27.58 15.88 -2.02
CA VAL A 18 28.92 16.35 -1.65
C VAL A 18 29.23 15.99 -0.21
N SER A 19 30.41 15.41 0.04
CA SER A 19 30.86 15.05 1.40
C SER A 19 31.35 16.27 2.18
N ASP A 20 31.30 16.20 3.52
CA ASP A 20 31.82 17.26 4.39
C ASP A 20 33.28 17.59 4.14
N GLN A 21 34.09 16.56 3.88
CA GLN A 21 35.49 16.73 3.52
C GLN A 21 35.66 17.52 2.22
N ALA A 22 34.84 17.22 1.20
CA ALA A 22 34.87 17.96 -0.06
C ALA A 22 34.39 19.41 0.11
N VAL A 23 33.38 19.66 0.95
CA VAL A 23 32.94 21.02 1.30
C VAL A 23 34.06 21.80 2.00
N HIS A 24 34.73 21.18 2.97
CA HIS A 24 35.83 21.80 3.70
C HIS A 24 37.00 22.15 2.76
N GLU A 25 37.45 21.20 1.94
CA GLU A 25 38.51 21.41 0.96
C GLU A 25 38.15 22.47 -0.09
N PHE A 26 36.90 22.46 -0.56
CA PHE A 26 36.41 23.47 -1.50
C PHE A 26 36.48 24.86 -0.90
N THR A 27 35.94 25.01 0.32
CA THR A 27 35.90 26.28 1.05
C THR A 27 37.30 26.80 1.28
N LYS A 28 38.21 25.98 1.80
CA LYS A 28 39.62 26.35 2.03
C LYS A 28 40.31 26.89 0.76
N ARG A 29 40.05 26.28 -0.39
CA ARG A 29 40.69 26.66 -1.68
C ARG A 29 40.07 27.89 -2.33
N HIS A 30 38.80 28.17 -2.08
CA HIS A 30 38.04 29.17 -2.84
C HIS A 30 37.53 30.34 -2.00
N ILE A 31 37.56 30.29 -0.67
CA ILE A 31 37.08 31.38 0.21
C ILE A 31 37.79 32.71 -0.03
N ALA A 32 39.07 32.69 -0.41
CA ALA A 32 39.83 33.89 -0.76
C ALA A 32 39.52 34.41 -2.19
N LYS A 33 39.00 33.55 -3.07
CA LYS A 33 38.76 33.84 -4.51
C LYS A 33 37.30 34.10 -4.85
N LEU A 34 36.38 33.65 -4.01
CA LEU A 34 34.94 33.80 -4.18
C LEU A 34 34.39 34.27 -2.83
N ARG A 35 33.85 35.48 -2.79
CA ARG A 35 33.17 35.99 -1.61
C ARG A 35 31.69 35.73 -1.78
N TRP A 36 31.11 34.87 -0.93
CA TRP A 36 29.67 34.59 -0.95
C TRP A 36 28.95 35.21 0.25
N THR A 37 27.74 35.71 0.02
CA THR A 37 26.91 36.33 1.09
C THR A 37 26.09 35.32 1.90
N GLY A 38 25.97 34.08 1.41
CA GLY A 38 25.24 33.01 2.08
C GLY A 38 25.65 31.62 1.62
N VAL A 39 25.29 30.61 2.41
CA VAL A 39 25.53 29.19 2.11
C VAL A 39 24.20 28.43 2.24
N ILE A 40 23.86 27.67 1.19
CA ILE A 40 22.68 26.81 1.16
C ILE A 40 23.16 25.36 1.16
N LEU A 41 23.06 24.71 2.32
CA LEU A 41 23.33 23.28 2.46
C LEU A 41 22.05 22.51 2.15
N ILE A 42 21.91 21.98 0.93
CA ILE A 42 20.66 21.35 0.46
C ILE A 42 20.20 20.21 1.39
N ARG A 43 21.14 19.39 1.86
CA ARG A 43 20.87 18.27 2.76
C ARG A 43 20.28 18.68 4.12
N GLU A 44 20.43 19.94 4.52
CA GLU A 44 19.95 20.48 5.79
C GLU A 44 18.70 21.33 5.59
N GLN A 45 18.69 22.17 4.56
CA GLN A 45 17.64 23.17 4.34
C GLN A 45 16.50 22.69 3.44
N HIS A 46 16.79 21.81 2.47
CA HIS A 46 15.81 21.32 1.49
C HIS A 46 16.05 19.84 1.14
N PRO A 47 16.11 18.93 2.12
CA PRO A 47 16.58 17.58 1.89
C PRO A 47 15.67 16.82 0.93
N GLY A 48 16.30 16.13 -0.02
CA GLY A 48 15.63 15.35 -1.06
C GLY A 48 14.99 16.14 -2.20
N ILE A 49 15.28 17.43 -2.32
CA ILE A 49 14.81 18.29 -3.41
C ILE A 49 15.21 17.71 -4.79
N PRO A 50 14.29 17.67 -5.78
CA PRO A 50 14.64 17.27 -7.15
C PRO A 50 15.55 18.28 -7.85
N ASP A 51 16.40 17.82 -8.77
CA ASP A 51 17.32 18.68 -9.55
C ASP A 51 16.59 19.83 -10.26
N SER A 52 15.37 19.58 -10.76
CA SER A 52 14.55 20.62 -11.41
C SER A 52 14.20 21.76 -10.46
N GLU A 53 13.92 21.45 -9.20
CA GLU A 53 13.55 22.42 -8.15
C GLU A 53 14.79 23.17 -7.64
N ILE A 54 15.95 22.50 -7.52
CA ILE A 54 17.24 23.16 -7.23
C ILE A 54 17.51 24.22 -8.29
N LEU A 55 17.47 23.81 -9.56
CA LEU A 55 17.76 24.69 -10.69
C LEU A 55 16.74 25.85 -10.78
N ARG A 56 15.49 25.64 -10.35
CA ARG A 56 14.40 26.61 -10.45
C ARG A 56 14.42 27.63 -9.32
N HIS A 57 14.63 27.19 -8.08
CA HIS A 57 14.44 28.02 -6.89
C HIS A 57 15.73 28.42 -6.19
N LEU A 58 16.74 27.54 -6.22
CA LEU A 58 17.95 27.71 -5.41
C LEU A 58 19.16 28.19 -6.21
N LEU A 59 19.13 28.10 -7.54
CA LEU A 59 20.27 28.42 -8.38
C LEU A 59 19.97 29.51 -9.42
N ARG A 60 20.50 30.70 -9.17
CA ARG A 60 20.49 31.84 -10.09
C ARG A 60 21.84 31.95 -10.82
N PRO A 61 21.95 32.71 -11.92
CA PRO A 61 23.22 32.91 -12.63
C PRO A 61 24.36 33.46 -11.75
N GLU A 62 24.03 34.26 -10.73
CA GLU A 62 24.95 34.84 -9.75
C GLU A 62 25.34 33.90 -8.59
N ASP A 63 24.79 32.68 -8.54
CA ASP A 63 25.10 31.69 -7.51
C ASP A 63 26.18 30.71 -7.97
N VAL A 64 26.81 30.04 -7.00
CA VAL A 64 27.79 28.97 -7.24
C VAL A 64 27.22 27.64 -6.75
N LEU A 65 27.17 26.63 -7.63
CA LEU A 65 26.80 25.26 -7.28
C LEU A 65 28.05 24.40 -7.04
N LEU A 66 28.13 23.73 -5.89
CA LEU A 66 29.05 22.62 -5.64
C LEU A 66 28.28 21.30 -5.67
N THR A 67 28.62 20.39 -6.58
CA THR A 67 27.93 19.09 -6.74
C THR A 67 28.90 17.99 -7.13
N SER A 68 28.58 16.74 -6.80
CA SER A 68 29.25 15.55 -7.39
C SER A 68 28.40 14.88 -8.50
N ASP A 69 27.22 15.44 -8.79
CA ASP A 69 26.33 14.99 -9.85
C ASP A 69 26.66 15.67 -11.18
N ARG A 70 27.08 14.86 -12.15
CA ARG A 70 27.49 15.30 -13.49
C ARG A 70 26.32 15.88 -14.30
N GLN A 71 25.11 15.38 -14.10
CA GLN A 71 23.92 15.85 -14.82
C GLN A 71 23.48 17.20 -14.26
N LEU A 72 23.43 17.35 -12.93
CA LEU A 72 23.11 18.62 -12.30
C LEU A 72 24.16 19.69 -12.62
N HIS A 73 25.45 19.33 -12.58
CA HIS A 73 26.55 20.22 -12.97
C HIS A 73 26.37 20.79 -14.40
N ASN A 74 26.17 19.90 -15.39
CA ASN A 74 25.96 20.33 -16.77
C ASN A 74 24.67 21.15 -16.93
N ALA A 75 23.61 20.83 -16.18
CA ALA A 75 22.37 21.60 -16.21
C ALA A 75 22.53 23.01 -15.61
N ALA A 76 23.32 23.15 -14.55
CA ALA A 76 23.69 24.45 -13.98
C ALA A 76 24.49 25.31 -14.96
N LEU A 77 25.52 24.73 -15.60
CA LEU A 77 26.31 25.41 -16.63
C LEU A 77 25.43 25.87 -17.81
N LYS A 78 24.47 25.02 -18.25
CA LYS A 78 23.52 25.39 -19.30
C LYS A 78 22.63 26.57 -18.91
N LYS A 79 22.35 26.74 -17.62
CA LYS A 79 21.65 27.91 -17.04
C LYS A 79 22.54 29.13 -16.82
N LYS A 80 23.81 29.07 -17.27
CA LYS A 80 24.83 30.12 -17.07
C LYS A 80 25.19 30.37 -15.60
N ALA A 81 24.84 29.46 -14.70
CA ALA A 81 25.31 29.52 -13.32
C ALA A 81 26.75 29.00 -13.22
N THR A 82 27.50 29.46 -12.23
CA THR A 82 28.82 28.89 -11.94
C THR A 82 28.63 27.55 -11.24
N SER A 83 29.32 26.50 -11.69
CA SER A 83 29.27 25.20 -11.03
C SER A 83 30.65 24.55 -10.93
N PHE A 84 30.89 23.87 -9.82
CA PHE A 84 32.05 23.04 -9.56
C PHE A 84 31.62 21.59 -9.35
N LEU A 85 32.15 20.70 -10.19
CA LEU A 85 31.99 19.26 -10.08
C LEU A 85 33.10 18.69 -9.18
N VAL A 86 32.71 17.95 -8.15
CA VAL A 86 33.62 17.17 -7.30
C VAL A 86 33.91 15.82 -7.97
N GLU A 87 35.13 15.64 -8.44
CA GLU A 87 35.58 14.39 -9.06
C GLU A 87 35.92 13.33 -8.00
N PRO A 88 35.92 12.03 -8.36
CA PRO A 88 36.22 10.94 -7.42
C PRO A 88 37.59 11.04 -6.73
N ASP A 89 38.55 11.72 -7.34
CA ASP A 89 39.89 11.97 -6.78
C ASP A 89 39.96 13.23 -5.90
N GLY A 90 38.82 13.89 -5.66
CA GLY A 90 38.73 15.09 -4.84
C GLY A 90 39.11 16.38 -5.56
N ARG A 91 39.36 16.35 -6.89
CA ARG A 91 39.54 17.58 -7.68
C ARG A 91 38.21 18.26 -7.95
N PHE A 92 38.28 19.57 -8.19
CA PHE A 92 37.14 20.39 -8.56
C PHE A 92 37.28 20.81 -10.03
N SER A 93 36.30 20.48 -10.85
CA SER A 93 36.24 20.88 -12.26
C SER A 93 35.13 21.89 -12.49
N ARG A 94 35.37 22.89 -13.35
CA ARG A 94 34.34 23.80 -13.86
C ARG A 94 33.93 23.47 -15.29
N ASP A 95 34.61 22.51 -15.90
CA ASP A 95 34.46 22.19 -17.30
C ASP A 95 33.24 21.31 -17.51
N TRP A 96 32.59 21.52 -18.66
CA TRP A 96 31.49 20.68 -19.11
C TRP A 96 31.87 19.19 -19.06
N TYR A 97 31.08 18.39 -18.34
CA TYR A 97 31.34 16.96 -18.25
C TYR A 97 30.90 16.23 -19.53
N LYS A 98 31.87 15.69 -20.28
CA LYS A 98 31.61 14.90 -21.50
C LYS A 98 31.07 13.51 -21.12
N GLY A 99 29.85 13.19 -21.55
CA GLY A 99 29.21 11.88 -21.35
C GLY A 99 28.03 11.86 -20.38
N ALA A 100 27.66 12.99 -19.78
CA ALA A 100 26.40 13.09 -19.03
C ALA A 100 25.20 13.11 -20.01
N LYS A 101 24.18 12.30 -19.74
CA LYS A 101 22.91 12.39 -20.47
C LYS A 101 22.25 13.75 -20.17
N PRO A 102 21.55 14.36 -21.13
CA PRO A 102 20.82 15.60 -20.88
C PRO A 102 19.80 15.39 -19.75
N VAL A 103 19.76 16.32 -18.79
CA VAL A 103 18.65 16.36 -17.83
C VAL A 103 17.37 16.53 -18.62
N THR A 104 16.45 15.58 -18.46
CA THR A 104 15.08 15.73 -19.00
C THR A 104 14.38 16.74 -18.11
N VAL A 105 14.53 18.02 -18.44
CA VAL A 105 13.79 19.08 -17.76
C VAL A 105 12.31 18.81 -18.05
N LEU A 106 11.51 18.68 -17.00
CA LEU A 106 10.06 18.62 -17.09
C LEU A 106 9.57 19.94 -17.69
N GLN A 107 9.39 19.96 -19.01
CA GLN A 107 9.07 21.16 -19.79
C GLN A 107 7.71 21.79 -19.41
N SER A 108 6.87 21.09 -18.65
CA SER A 108 5.49 21.49 -18.34
C SER A 108 5.06 21.31 -16.89
N ALA A 109 5.99 21.09 -15.95
CA ALA A 109 5.60 21.02 -14.54
C ALA A 109 5.12 22.41 -14.06
N PRO A 110 3.92 22.51 -13.45
CA PRO A 110 3.39 23.78 -12.97
C PRO A 110 4.37 24.48 -12.01
N PRO A 111 4.25 25.81 -11.84
CA PRO A 111 5.03 26.54 -10.86
C PRO A 111 4.80 25.91 -9.48
N THR A 112 5.88 25.49 -8.83
CA THR A 112 5.89 24.94 -7.49
C THR A 112 6.46 25.98 -6.53
N GLU A 113 6.01 25.95 -5.28
CA GLU A 113 6.67 26.70 -4.20
C GLU A 113 7.83 25.89 -3.64
N LEU A 114 8.87 26.60 -3.19
CA LEU A 114 10.01 25.99 -2.52
C LEU A 114 9.57 25.44 -1.16
N LYS A 115 9.86 24.17 -0.90
CA LYS A 115 9.54 23.49 0.36
C LYS A 115 10.76 23.33 1.25
N ASP A 116 10.56 23.36 2.56
CA ASP A 116 11.60 23.07 3.56
C ASP A 116 12.08 21.61 3.52
N SER A 117 11.24 20.68 3.07
CA SER A 117 11.63 19.28 2.89
C SER A 117 10.87 18.65 1.73
N TYR A 118 11.58 17.82 0.96
CA TYR A 118 11.02 17.01 -0.12
C TYR A 118 11.09 15.52 0.19
N HIS A 119 11.63 15.14 1.35
CA HIS A 119 11.48 13.78 1.84
C HIS A 119 10.02 13.51 2.22
N PRO A 120 9.49 12.32 1.91
CA PRO A 120 8.23 11.88 2.46
C PRO A 120 8.38 11.70 3.99
N PRO A 121 7.26 11.59 4.73
CA PRO A 121 7.30 11.18 6.14
C PRO A 121 8.18 9.94 6.29
N LYS A 122 9.12 9.97 7.22
CA LYS A 122 10.07 8.86 7.41
C LYS A 122 9.33 7.70 8.08
N SER A 123 9.36 6.54 7.44
CA SER A 123 9.05 5.26 8.09
C SER A 123 9.98 5.02 9.29
N ASP A 124 9.41 4.66 10.44
CA ASP A 124 10.13 4.46 11.71
C ASP A 124 11.02 3.21 11.66
N ILE A 125 10.63 2.19 10.88
CA ILE A 125 11.41 0.96 10.70
C ILE A 125 12.60 1.15 9.74
N ARG A 126 12.53 2.14 8.84
CA ARG A 126 13.51 2.32 7.76
C ARG A 126 14.98 2.33 8.21
N PRO A 127 15.39 3.01 9.30
CA PRO A 127 16.79 3.02 9.73
C PRO A 127 17.36 1.62 9.97
N PHE A 128 16.54 0.68 10.45
CA PHE A 128 16.93 -0.69 10.74
C PHE A 128 16.98 -1.59 9.49
N LEU A 129 16.37 -1.14 8.39
CA LEU A 129 16.34 -1.83 7.11
C LEU A 129 17.46 -1.38 6.16
N LEU A 130 18.25 -0.36 6.52
CA LEU A 130 19.32 0.13 5.67
C LEU A 130 20.50 -0.87 5.66
N PRO A 131 21.18 -1.03 4.51
CA PRO A 131 22.40 -1.83 4.45
C PRO A 131 23.55 -1.12 5.18
N ASP A 132 24.44 -1.90 5.80
CA ASP A 132 25.57 -1.35 6.56
C ASP A 132 26.71 -0.84 5.64
N SER A 133 26.76 -1.30 4.39
CA SER A 133 27.79 -0.91 3.43
C SER A 133 27.56 0.49 2.86
N GLU A 134 28.56 1.38 2.98
CA GLU A 134 28.55 2.71 2.34
C GLU A 134 28.27 2.64 0.84
N LYS A 135 28.81 1.62 0.15
CA LYS A 135 28.57 1.40 -1.28
C LYS A 135 27.09 1.14 -1.57
N ALA A 136 26.44 0.32 -0.74
CA ALA A 136 25.02 0.02 -0.88
C ALA A 136 24.13 1.24 -0.51
N LEU A 137 24.49 1.97 0.53
CA LEU A 137 23.83 3.23 0.91
C LEU A 137 23.92 4.27 -0.21
N LYS A 138 25.10 4.43 -0.82
CA LYS A 138 25.31 5.30 -1.98
C LYS A 138 24.48 4.85 -3.17
N ALA A 139 24.43 3.55 -3.46
CA ALA A 139 23.61 3.00 -4.54
C ALA A 139 22.10 3.29 -4.32
N LEU A 140 21.61 3.11 -3.10
CA LEU A 140 20.23 3.47 -2.74
C LEU A 140 19.97 4.97 -2.90
N SER A 141 20.90 5.82 -2.45
CA SER A 141 20.78 7.28 -2.60
C SER A 141 20.69 7.69 -4.07
N THR A 142 21.58 7.18 -4.91
CA THR A 142 21.55 7.40 -6.36
C THR A 142 20.24 6.94 -7.00
N LYS A 143 19.72 5.76 -6.61
CA LYS A 143 18.42 5.27 -7.09
C LYS A 143 17.28 6.20 -6.70
N ARG A 144 17.21 6.64 -5.43
CA ARG A 144 16.18 7.58 -4.94
C ARG A 144 16.21 8.88 -5.72
N ARG A 145 17.39 9.49 -5.85
CA ARG A 145 17.57 10.74 -6.61
C ARG A 145 17.12 10.59 -8.06
N ARG A 146 17.55 9.51 -8.75
CA ARG A 146 17.13 9.21 -10.12
C ARG A 146 15.61 9.14 -10.27
N ILE A 147 14.93 8.45 -9.34
CA ILE A 147 13.47 8.32 -9.36
C ILE A 147 12.82 9.69 -9.17
N ARG A 148 13.23 10.44 -8.13
CA ARG A 148 12.70 11.79 -7.87
C ARG A 148 12.91 12.73 -9.06
N ASN A 149 14.09 12.73 -9.67
CA ASN A 149 14.42 13.60 -10.79
C ASN A 149 13.62 13.24 -12.05
N HIS A 150 13.38 11.95 -12.30
CA HIS A 150 12.57 11.49 -13.43
C HIS A 150 11.12 11.97 -13.35
N PHE A 151 10.54 11.98 -12.14
CA PHE A 151 9.13 12.38 -11.93
C PHE A 151 8.97 13.84 -11.49
N GLY A 152 10.03 14.54 -11.09
CA GLY A 152 9.94 15.90 -10.52
C GLY A 152 9.40 15.93 -9.10
N GLY A 153 9.63 14.85 -8.34
CA GLY A 153 9.12 14.66 -6.99
C GLY A 153 8.17 13.47 -6.84
N LEU A 154 7.97 13.06 -5.59
CA LEU A 154 7.18 11.87 -5.25
C LEU A 154 5.69 12.03 -5.54
N GLN A 155 5.16 13.25 -5.39
CA GLN A 155 3.75 13.58 -5.65
C GLN A 155 3.32 13.32 -7.10
N ASN A 156 4.27 13.22 -8.02
CA ASN A 156 4.02 12.96 -9.44
C ASN A 156 4.10 11.46 -9.79
N ILE A 157 4.33 10.59 -8.79
CA ILE A 157 4.30 9.15 -8.93
C ILE A 157 2.89 8.68 -8.60
N ARG A 158 2.23 8.02 -9.56
CA ARG A 158 0.84 7.55 -9.41
C ARG A 158 0.77 6.26 -8.63
N GLU A 159 1.55 5.27 -9.06
CA GLU A 159 1.54 3.93 -8.50
C GLU A 159 2.90 3.27 -8.70
N LEU A 160 3.22 2.35 -7.78
CA LEU A 160 4.30 1.39 -7.92
C LEU A 160 3.72 0.04 -8.34
N ALA A 161 4.37 -0.61 -9.28
CA ALA A 161 4.11 -2.00 -9.62
C ALA A 161 5.34 -2.83 -9.25
N ILE A 162 5.18 -3.72 -8.27
CA ILE A 162 6.21 -4.65 -7.84
C ILE A 162 5.86 -6.01 -8.40
N THR A 163 6.77 -6.63 -9.14
CA THR A 163 6.65 -8.02 -9.57
C THR A 163 7.67 -8.84 -8.80
N VAL A 164 7.20 -9.88 -8.10
CA VAL A 164 8.03 -10.74 -7.27
C VAL A 164 7.80 -12.22 -7.63
N SER A 165 8.89 -12.96 -7.74
CA SER A 165 8.90 -14.40 -8.03
C SER A 165 10.11 -15.04 -7.35
N ARG A 166 10.06 -16.35 -7.17
CA ARG A 166 11.19 -17.12 -6.63
C ARG A 166 11.50 -18.36 -7.46
N SER A 167 12.74 -18.82 -7.35
CA SER A 167 13.20 -20.10 -7.87
C SER A 167 14.22 -20.69 -6.90
N SER A 168 13.85 -21.77 -6.20
CA SER A 168 14.64 -22.31 -5.07
C SER A 168 14.95 -21.19 -4.05
N ARG A 169 16.23 -20.97 -3.70
CA ARG A 169 16.70 -19.91 -2.79
C ARG A 169 16.83 -18.52 -3.42
N LEU A 170 16.50 -18.37 -4.69
CA LEU A 170 16.63 -17.09 -5.38
C LEU A 170 15.29 -16.36 -5.42
N ILE A 171 15.30 -15.11 -4.98
CA ILE A 171 14.19 -14.17 -5.02
C ILE A 171 14.52 -13.12 -6.08
N GLY A 172 13.55 -12.86 -6.95
CA GLY A 172 13.64 -11.80 -7.95
C GLY A 172 12.59 -10.73 -7.66
N ILE A 173 12.98 -9.46 -7.74
CA ILE A 173 12.07 -8.32 -7.54
C ILE A 173 12.30 -7.31 -8.65
N HIS A 174 11.23 -6.99 -9.38
CA HIS A 174 11.18 -5.85 -10.32
C HIS A 174 10.27 -4.78 -9.77
N LEU A 175 10.79 -3.57 -9.56
CA LEU A 175 10.02 -2.41 -9.13
C LEU A 175 9.89 -1.43 -10.29
N LYS A 176 8.64 -1.12 -10.66
CA LYS A 176 8.30 -0.09 -11.63
C LYS A 176 7.54 1.05 -10.98
N ALA A 177 7.78 2.25 -11.48
CA ALA A 177 7.05 3.46 -11.08
C ALA A 177 6.39 4.07 -12.32
N SER A 178 5.13 4.48 -12.17
CA SER A 178 4.38 5.20 -13.20
C SER A 178 4.01 6.60 -12.73
N SER A 179 3.79 7.51 -13.67
CA SER A 179 3.47 8.91 -13.35
C SER A 179 1.97 9.17 -13.32
N THR A 180 1.59 10.23 -12.59
CA THR A 180 0.27 10.89 -12.72
C THR A 180 0.19 11.75 -13.98
N GLY A 181 1.34 12.16 -14.55
CA GLY A 181 1.43 13.00 -15.74
C GLY A 181 1.88 12.26 -17.00
N GLN A 182 2.53 12.98 -17.91
CA GLN A 182 2.97 12.45 -19.22
C GLN A 182 4.33 11.70 -19.15
N GLN A 183 4.96 11.61 -17.99
CA GLN A 183 6.26 10.98 -17.83
C GLN A 183 6.13 9.47 -18.05
N LYS A 184 7.01 8.92 -18.89
CA LYS A 184 7.06 7.47 -19.15
C LYS A 184 7.36 6.72 -17.85
N ALA A 185 6.69 5.58 -17.67
CA ALA A 185 7.01 4.66 -16.58
C ALA A 185 8.45 4.14 -16.71
N ILE A 186 9.10 3.90 -15.57
CA ILE A 186 10.49 3.42 -15.52
C ILE A 186 10.62 2.17 -14.63
N ARG A 187 11.65 1.37 -14.90
CA ARG A 187 12.14 0.35 -13.95
C ARG A 187 12.94 1.06 -12.86
N ALA A 188 12.27 1.35 -11.75
CA ALA A 188 12.81 2.10 -10.63
C ALA A 188 13.90 1.30 -9.89
N SER A 189 13.71 -0.02 -9.72
CA SER A 189 14.74 -0.92 -9.21
C SER A 189 14.55 -2.35 -9.71
N GLU A 190 15.62 -3.11 -9.61
CA GLU A 190 15.70 -4.54 -9.89
C GLU A 190 16.67 -5.13 -8.86
N SER A 191 16.28 -6.25 -8.24
CA SER A 191 17.03 -6.89 -7.17
C SER A 191 16.94 -8.41 -7.28
N TYR A 192 18.07 -9.08 -7.03
CA TYR A 192 18.17 -10.54 -6.97
C TYR A 192 18.81 -10.93 -5.66
N ILE A 193 18.11 -11.73 -4.87
CA ILE A 193 18.48 -12.02 -3.49
C ILE A 193 18.53 -13.52 -3.31
N ARG A 194 19.59 -14.00 -2.68
CA ARG A 194 19.70 -15.39 -2.25
C ARG A 194 19.38 -15.48 -0.77
N GLU A 195 18.27 -16.12 -0.42
CA GLU A 195 17.77 -16.28 0.94
C GLU A 195 17.31 -17.73 1.13
N ALA A 196 17.57 -18.29 2.31
CA ALA A 196 17.05 -19.60 2.69
C ALA A 196 15.58 -19.47 3.15
N ASP A 197 14.66 -19.48 2.19
CA ASP A 197 13.21 -19.48 2.42
C ASP A 197 12.50 -20.42 1.45
N GLU A 198 12.86 -21.70 1.50
CA GLU A 198 12.40 -22.68 0.51
C GLU A 198 10.92 -23.05 0.67
N GLU A 199 10.40 -22.98 1.89
CA GLU A 199 9.05 -23.48 2.23
C GLU A 199 8.00 -22.37 2.33
N SER A 200 8.34 -21.19 2.84
CA SER A 200 7.31 -20.18 3.16
C SER A 200 7.04 -19.18 2.03
N GLY A 201 8.06 -18.80 1.25
CA GLY A 201 7.94 -17.74 0.23
C GLY A 201 7.70 -16.33 0.81
N ILE A 202 7.63 -16.19 2.13
CA ILE A 202 7.40 -14.94 2.86
C ILE A 202 8.57 -13.98 2.67
N ALA A 203 9.80 -14.50 2.57
CA ALA A 203 10.99 -13.69 2.40
C ALA A 203 10.95 -12.85 1.12
N ALA A 204 10.38 -13.41 0.05
CA ALA A 204 10.22 -12.70 -1.21
C ALA A 204 9.35 -11.44 -1.04
N LEU A 205 8.25 -11.58 -0.29
CA LEU A 205 7.35 -10.48 0.01
C LEU A 205 7.99 -9.45 0.96
N CYS A 206 8.68 -9.89 2.01
CA CYS A 206 9.41 -9.00 2.91
C CYS A 206 10.46 -8.19 2.16
N HIS A 207 11.31 -8.82 1.35
CA HIS A 207 12.33 -8.12 0.57
C HIS A 207 11.74 -7.16 -0.47
N ALA A 208 10.59 -7.51 -1.05
CA ALA A 208 9.86 -6.63 -1.95
C ALA A 208 9.42 -5.32 -1.25
N LEU A 209 8.86 -5.41 -0.04
CA LEU A 209 8.45 -4.25 0.75
C LEU A 209 9.65 -3.47 1.29
N ILE A 210 10.68 -4.16 1.81
CA ILE A 210 11.92 -3.55 2.30
C ILE A 210 12.55 -2.67 1.21
N LEU A 211 12.60 -3.15 -0.04
CA LEU A 211 13.15 -2.37 -1.15
C LEU A 211 12.41 -1.04 -1.34
N VAL A 212 11.09 -1.01 -1.19
CA VAL A 212 10.29 0.22 -1.31
C VAL A 212 10.59 1.19 -0.15
N VAL A 213 10.63 0.68 1.08
CA VAL A 213 10.95 1.48 2.28
C VAL A 213 12.38 2.05 2.21
N GLN A 214 13.36 1.25 1.78
CA GLN A 214 14.73 1.72 1.55
C GLN A 214 14.80 2.86 0.52
N LEU A 215 13.93 2.80 -0.49
CA LEU A 215 13.77 3.81 -1.54
C LEU A 215 12.88 5.01 -1.12
N MET A 216 12.28 5.00 0.06
CA MET A 216 11.39 6.07 0.55
C MET A 216 10.18 6.28 -0.36
N LEU A 217 9.51 5.19 -0.72
CA LEU A 217 8.38 5.19 -1.66
C LEU A 217 7.09 4.62 -1.03
N GLU A 218 7.07 4.36 0.28
CA GLU A 218 5.97 3.73 1.04
C GLU A 218 4.66 4.54 1.03
N SER A 219 4.74 5.84 0.75
CA SER A 219 3.56 6.72 0.61
C SER A 219 2.85 6.60 -0.75
N VAL A 220 3.47 5.95 -1.73
CA VAL A 220 2.90 5.74 -3.07
C VAL A 220 2.11 4.42 -3.07
N PRO A 221 0.87 4.38 -3.63
CA PRO A 221 0.11 3.14 -3.74
C PRO A 221 0.88 2.03 -4.46
N VAL A 222 0.86 0.82 -3.90
CA VAL A 222 1.60 -0.33 -4.42
C VAL A 222 0.65 -1.40 -4.96
N LYS A 223 0.87 -1.83 -6.20
CA LYS A 223 0.36 -3.11 -6.71
C LYS A 223 1.45 -4.16 -6.62
N LEU A 224 1.22 -5.18 -5.79
CA LEU A 224 2.16 -6.27 -5.52
C LEU A 224 1.76 -7.50 -6.34
N PHE A 225 2.33 -7.62 -7.53
CA PHE A 225 2.17 -8.77 -8.42
C PHE A 225 3.08 -9.91 -7.94
N TYR A 226 2.51 -10.97 -7.39
CA TYR A 226 3.28 -12.10 -6.88
C TYR A 226 3.03 -13.36 -7.69
N ASP A 227 4.07 -14.17 -7.82
CA ASP A 227 4.02 -15.48 -8.47
C ASP A 227 3.26 -16.49 -7.61
N GLU A 228 1.97 -16.69 -7.86
CA GLU A 228 1.11 -17.57 -7.06
C GLU A 228 1.59 -19.03 -7.03
N GLY A 229 2.31 -19.47 -8.06
CA GLY A 229 2.86 -20.82 -8.11
C GLY A 229 4.02 -21.05 -7.13
N THR A 230 4.56 -19.98 -6.55
CA THR A 230 5.70 -20.07 -5.64
C THR A 230 5.52 -19.24 -4.38
N ILE A 231 4.75 -18.17 -4.37
CA ILE A 231 4.62 -17.26 -3.24
C ILE A 231 3.18 -17.39 -2.70
N PRO A 232 3.00 -17.59 -1.37
CA PRO A 232 1.66 -17.70 -0.79
C PRO A 232 0.89 -16.38 -0.94
N ASN A 233 -0.43 -16.48 -0.86
CA ASN A 233 -1.29 -15.30 -0.86
C ASN A 233 -0.91 -14.37 0.32
N PRO A 234 -0.54 -13.10 0.05
CA PRO A 234 -0.18 -12.14 1.10
C PRO A 234 -1.22 -11.97 2.20
N SER A 235 -2.51 -12.16 1.90
CA SER A 235 -3.60 -12.05 2.88
C SER A 235 -3.52 -13.09 4.00
N ASP A 236 -3.01 -14.28 3.70
CA ASP A 236 -2.97 -15.42 4.62
C ASP A 236 -1.76 -15.40 5.55
N ILE A 237 -0.79 -14.51 5.30
CA ILE A 237 0.49 -14.49 6.00
C ILE A 237 0.34 -13.83 7.37
N ARG A 238 0.80 -14.52 8.42
CA ARG A 238 0.82 -14.01 9.81
C ARG A 238 2.22 -13.68 10.32
N ASP A 239 3.23 -13.68 9.45
CA ASP A 239 4.58 -13.31 9.85
C ASP A 239 4.63 -11.85 10.35
N LEU A 240 5.23 -11.66 11.53
CA LEU A 240 5.27 -10.38 12.22
C LEU A 240 6.07 -9.33 11.45
N LEU A 241 7.17 -9.73 10.79
CA LEU A 241 7.98 -8.79 10.00
C LEU A 241 7.21 -8.36 8.75
N PHE A 242 6.58 -9.30 8.05
CA PHE A 242 5.75 -8.97 6.90
C PHE A 242 4.61 -8.01 7.27
N ARG A 243 3.91 -8.26 8.39
CA ARG A 243 2.82 -7.39 8.87
C ARG A 243 3.32 -6.01 9.32
N LEU A 244 4.47 -5.95 9.99
CA LEU A 244 5.13 -4.68 10.34
C LEU A 244 5.43 -3.86 9.08
N LEU A 245 6.04 -4.50 8.08
CA LEU A 245 6.37 -3.86 6.82
C LEU A 245 5.12 -3.35 6.11
N LEU A 246 4.05 -4.15 6.03
CA LEU A 246 2.77 -3.71 5.42
C LEU A 246 2.19 -2.46 6.09
N GLY A 247 2.33 -2.34 7.42
CA GLY A 247 1.84 -1.18 8.18
C GLY A 247 2.49 0.15 7.82
N GLU A 248 3.65 0.14 7.16
CA GLU A 248 4.35 1.36 6.72
C GLU A 248 3.78 1.94 5.43
N PHE A 249 2.96 1.18 4.70
CA PHE A 249 2.48 1.57 3.38
C PHE A 249 1.11 2.22 3.47
N LYS A 250 0.91 3.25 2.64
CA LYS A 250 -0.43 3.85 2.46
C LYS A 250 -1.44 2.82 1.95
N GLU A 251 -1.02 2.00 0.99
CA GLU A 251 -1.86 1.00 0.33
C GLU A 251 -0.98 -0.04 -0.38
N VAL A 252 -1.28 -1.32 -0.15
CA VAL A 252 -0.68 -2.45 -0.89
C VAL A 252 -1.81 -3.34 -1.38
N ILE A 253 -1.95 -3.47 -2.69
CA ILE A 253 -2.93 -4.34 -3.34
C ILE A 253 -2.20 -5.58 -3.87
N PRO A 254 -2.37 -6.75 -3.23
CA PRO A 254 -1.80 -7.99 -3.74
C PRO A 254 -2.55 -8.44 -5.00
N VAL A 255 -1.81 -8.91 -6.00
CA VAL A 255 -2.34 -9.42 -7.27
C VAL A 255 -1.66 -10.74 -7.61
N ALA A 256 -2.39 -11.84 -7.49
CA ALA A 256 -1.93 -13.17 -7.87
C ALA A 256 -1.64 -13.22 -9.38
N CYS A 257 -0.46 -13.74 -9.75
CA CYS A 257 -0.04 -13.85 -11.15
C CYS A 257 0.41 -15.27 -11.48
N VAL A 258 -0.19 -15.84 -12.52
CA VAL A 258 0.23 -17.14 -13.10
C VAL A 258 1.11 -16.93 -14.34
N LYS A 259 0.84 -15.87 -15.12
CA LYS A 259 1.50 -15.53 -16.39
C LYS A 259 1.62 -14.02 -16.60
N GLY A 260 2.46 -13.61 -17.55
CA GLY A 260 2.59 -12.21 -17.94
C GLY A 260 4.04 -11.83 -18.27
N PRO A 261 4.26 -10.82 -19.14
CA PRO A 261 5.57 -10.54 -19.71
C PRO A 261 6.64 -10.21 -18.67
N TYR A 262 6.27 -9.49 -17.59
CA TYR A 262 7.21 -9.14 -16.52
C TYR A 262 7.50 -10.31 -15.59
N LEU A 263 6.51 -11.14 -15.28
CA LEU A 263 6.71 -12.34 -14.47
C LEU A 263 7.56 -13.36 -15.23
N GLU A 264 7.32 -13.55 -16.52
CA GLU A 264 8.10 -14.43 -17.38
C GLU A 264 9.53 -13.92 -17.59
N GLU A 265 9.72 -12.61 -17.75
CA GLU A 265 11.06 -12.01 -17.77
C GLU A 265 11.81 -12.29 -16.47
N LEU A 266 11.15 -12.12 -15.32
CA LEU A 266 11.72 -12.36 -14.00
C LEU A 266 12.08 -13.84 -13.80
N ARG A 267 11.17 -14.77 -14.12
CA ARG A 267 11.39 -16.22 -14.07
C ARG A 267 12.56 -16.66 -14.94
N ARG A 268 12.66 -16.17 -16.19
CA ARG A 268 13.80 -16.45 -17.08
C ARG A 268 15.12 -15.97 -16.48
N LYS A 269 15.13 -14.77 -15.91
CA LYS A 269 16.33 -14.21 -15.30
C LYS A 269 16.75 -15.00 -14.04
N LEU A 270 15.79 -15.43 -13.22
CA LEU A 270 16.04 -16.32 -12.08
C LEU A 270 16.61 -17.68 -12.51
N ALA A 271 16.03 -18.29 -13.55
CA ALA A 271 16.54 -19.55 -14.10
C ALA A 271 17.99 -19.41 -14.59
N ASN A 272 18.31 -18.31 -15.28
CA ASN A 272 19.68 -18.01 -15.70
C ASN A 272 20.64 -17.83 -14.52
N LEU A 273 20.22 -17.10 -13.49
CA LEU A 273 21.03 -16.84 -12.28
C LEU A 273 21.23 -18.10 -11.42
N ALA A 274 20.28 -19.03 -11.45
CA ALA A 274 20.41 -20.32 -10.78
C ALA A 274 21.53 -21.17 -11.39
N VAL A 275 21.71 -21.11 -12.72
CA VAL A 275 22.78 -21.83 -13.43
C VAL A 275 24.10 -21.09 -13.38
N ARG A 276 24.08 -19.75 -13.51
CA ARG A 276 25.27 -18.89 -13.54
C ARG A 276 25.10 -17.72 -12.57
N PRO A 277 25.49 -17.88 -11.30
CA PRO A 277 25.39 -16.79 -10.32
C PRO A 277 26.23 -15.60 -10.75
N GLY A 278 25.60 -14.43 -10.88
CA GLY A 278 26.29 -13.18 -11.19
C GLY A 278 26.57 -12.34 -9.93
N ASN A 279 27.44 -11.34 -10.06
CA ASN A 279 27.73 -10.34 -9.01
C ASN A 279 26.52 -9.45 -8.65
N GLU A 280 25.41 -9.59 -9.39
CA GLU A 280 24.14 -8.90 -9.13
C GLU A 280 23.29 -9.59 -8.04
N VAL A 281 23.62 -10.84 -7.68
CA VAL A 281 22.93 -11.57 -6.61
C VAL A 281 23.52 -11.18 -5.26
N VAL A 282 22.69 -10.61 -4.39
CA VAL A 282 23.07 -10.30 -3.01
C VAL A 282 22.59 -11.40 -2.07
N VAL A 283 23.30 -11.59 -0.95
CA VAL A 283 22.86 -12.51 0.10
C VAL A 283 21.84 -11.77 0.96
N GLY A 284 20.65 -12.36 1.11
CA GLY A 284 19.65 -11.91 2.05
C GLY A 284 19.87 -12.55 3.42
N ASP A 285 19.46 -11.84 4.46
CA ASP A 285 19.44 -12.34 5.84
C ASP A 285 18.29 -11.65 6.59
N LEU A 286 17.07 -12.14 6.36
CA LEU A 286 15.90 -11.60 7.04
C LEU A 286 15.93 -11.86 8.55
N HIS A 287 16.63 -12.90 9.00
CA HIS A 287 16.77 -13.18 10.41
C HIS A 287 17.57 -12.07 11.12
N SER A 288 18.73 -11.72 10.58
CA SER A 288 19.53 -10.60 11.10
C SER A 288 18.82 -9.26 10.96
N LEU A 289 18.11 -9.01 9.85
CA LEU A 289 17.30 -7.80 9.71
C LEU A 289 16.20 -7.70 10.77
N ARG A 290 15.51 -8.81 11.05
CA ARG A 290 14.50 -8.88 12.11
C ARG A 290 15.10 -8.58 13.48
N ALA A 291 16.30 -9.10 13.76
CA ALA A 291 17.00 -8.86 15.02
C ALA A 291 17.44 -7.40 15.22
N LYS A 292 17.65 -6.63 14.14
CA LYS A 292 17.98 -5.20 14.20
C LYS A 292 16.78 -4.32 14.56
N ILE A 293 15.55 -4.81 14.36
CA ILE A 293 14.33 -4.02 14.56
C ILE A 293 13.94 -4.05 16.04
N PRO A 294 13.75 -2.88 16.70
CA PRO A 294 13.32 -2.83 18.09
C PRO A 294 11.98 -3.55 18.35
N THR A 295 11.91 -4.29 19.45
CA THR A 295 10.72 -5.08 19.83
C THR A 295 9.47 -4.21 19.99
N GLU A 296 9.62 -2.95 20.38
CA GLU A 296 8.52 -1.98 20.53
C GLU A 296 7.82 -1.70 19.20
N LEU A 297 8.56 -1.75 18.07
CA LEU A 297 7.97 -1.61 16.75
C LEU A 297 7.12 -2.85 16.39
N PHE A 298 7.55 -4.05 16.78
CA PHE A 298 6.71 -5.25 16.67
C PHE A 298 5.49 -5.20 17.60
N GLY A 299 5.58 -4.51 18.75
CA GLY A 299 4.42 -4.24 19.60
C GLY A 299 3.31 -3.43 18.90
N ARG A 300 3.66 -2.61 17.91
CA ARG A 300 2.69 -1.95 17.03
C ARG A 300 1.97 -2.97 16.14
N VAL A 301 2.65 -4.02 15.70
CA VAL A 301 2.03 -5.11 14.92
C VAL A 301 0.96 -5.82 15.73
N SER A 302 1.15 -6.01 17.04
CA SER A 302 0.11 -6.54 17.93
C SER A 302 -1.09 -5.58 18.09
N GLN A 303 -0.90 -4.28 17.84
CA GLN A 303 -2.01 -3.32 17.68
C GLN A 303 -2.64 -3.41 16.27
N PHE A 304 -1.87 -3.77 15.23
CA PHE A 304 -2.34 -4.06 13.87
C PHE A 304 -2.98 -5.45 13.69
N GLU A 305 -2.71 -6.43 14.55
CA GLU A 305 -3.52 -7.67 14.67
C GLU A 305 -4.90 -7.37 15.30
N GLY A 306 -5.04 -6.18 15.91
CA GLY A 306 -6.32 -5.51 16.22
C GLY A 306 -6.84 -4.60 15.10
N GLY A 307 -6.06 -4.41 14.03
CA GLY A 307 -6.37 -3.64 12.83
C GLY A 307 -7.34 -4.36 11.89
N SER A 308 -8.45 -4.85 12.43
CA SER A 308 -9.71 -4.54 11.75
C SER A 308 -9.77 -3.02 11.57
N VAL A 309 -10.41 -2.50 10.51
CA VAL A 309 -11.15 -1.25 10.72
C VAL A 309 -11.94 -1.52 12.00
N GLU A 310 -11.54 -0.96 13.14
CA GLU A 310 -12.19 -1.27 14.39
C GLU A 310 -13.56 -0.64 14.22
N VAL A 311 -14.48 -1.49 13.80
CA VAL A 311 -15.87 -1.16 13.57
C VAL A 311 -16.37 -0.83 14.96
N ASP A 312 -16.30 0.46 15.31
CA ASP A 312 -16.52 0.96 16.66
C ASP A 312 -17.86 0.44 17.16
N ARG A 313 -17.80 -0.53 18.08
CA ARG A 313 -18.98 -1.21 18.61
C ARG A 313 -19.92 -0.26 19.36
N ASN A 314 -19.47 0.95 19.66
CA ASN A 314 -20.29 2.01 20.25
C ASN A 314 -21.12 2.77 19.22
N THR A 315 -20.89 2.56 17.91
CA THR A 315 -21.74 3.07 16.84
C THR A 315 -22.82 2.06 16.45
N ASP A 316 -23.97 2.55 15.98
CA ASP A 316 -25.07 1.71 15.50
C ASP A 316 -24.64 0.79 14.36
N ARG A 317 -23.94 1.35 13.35
CA ARG A 317 -23.34 0.60 12.24
C ARG A 317 -22.34 -0.43 12.74
N GLY A 318 -21.60 -0.07 13.78
CA GLY A 318 -20.62 -0.90 14.44
C GLY A 318 -21.19 -2.17 15.04
N ALA A 319 -22.19 -1.98 15.90
CA ALA A 319 -22.92 -3.06 16.55
C ALA A 319 -23.59 -3.99 15.54
N LEU A 320 -24.20 -3.44 14.48
CA LEU A 320 -24.84 -4.21 13.41
C LEU A 320 -23.85 -5.11 12.66
N LEU A 321 -22.68 -4.58 12.26
CA LEU A 321 -21.64 -5.36 11.57
C LEU A 321 -21.09 -6.49 12.45
N HIS A 322 -20.82 -6.21 13.72
CA HIS A 322 -20.32 -7.21 14.66
C HIS A 322 -21.32 -8.36 14.84
N ALA A 323 -22.59 -8.02 15.08
CA ALA A 323 -23.64 -9.02 15.22
C ALA A 323 -23.85 -9.81 13.92
N GLY A 324 -23.75 -9.13 12.77
CA GLY A 324 -23.77 -9.77 11.45
C GLY A 324 -22.65 -10.80 11.28
N ARG A 325 -21.44 -10.52 11.77
CA ARG A 325 -20.32 -11.49 11.72
C ARG A 325 -20.58 -12.73 12.58
N VAL A 326 -21.16 -12.55 13.77
CA VAL A 326 -21.57 -13.68 14.62
C VAL A 326 -22.61 -14.53 13.88
N PHE A 327 -23.60 -13.90 13.25
CA PHE A 327 -24.59 -14.60 12.44
C PHE A 327 -23.96 -15.37 11.28
N LEU A 328 -23.09 -14.73 10.50
CA LEU A 328 -22.42 -15.36 9.36
C LEU A 328 -21.67 -16.61 9.81
N GLY A 329 -20.87 -16.54 10.87
CA GLY A 329 -20.11 -17.69 11.37
C GLY A 329 -20.95 -18.84 11.94
N LEU A 330 -22.21 -18.58 12.32
CA LEU A 330 -23.17 -19.62 12.70
C LEU A 330 -23.88 -20.20 11.47
N ALA A 331 -24.29 -19.34 10.53
CA ALA A 331 -25.09 -19.71 9.37
C ALA A 331 -24.27 -20.47 8.31
N THR A 332 -22.98 -20.15 8.12
CA THR A 332 -22.10 -20.87 7.17
C THR A 332 -21.81 -22.32 7.57
N LYS A 333 -22.10 -22.71 8.82
CA LYS A 333 -21.96 -24.09 9.32
C LYS A 333 -23.21 -24.93 9.12
N LEU A 334 -24.28 -24.35 8.59
CA LEU A 334 -25.53 -25.04 8.34
C LEU A 334 -25.49 -25.65 6.94
N GLU A 335 -25.56 -26.98 6.85
CA GLU A 335 -25.54 -27.71 5.57
C GLU A 335 -26.72 -27.34 4.67
N GLU A 336 -27.78 -26.79 5.25
CA GLU A 336 -29.00 -26.35 4.59
C GLU A 336 -28.82 -25.01 3.85
N VAL A 337 -27.76 -24.25 4.15
CA VAL A 337 -27.50 -22.92 3.57
C VAL A 337 -26.61 -23.04 2.33
N GLU A 338 -27.08 -22.49 1.21
CA GLU A 338 -26.34 -22.47 -0.07
C GLU A 338 -25.64 -21.14 -0.30
N GLN A 339 -26.29 -20.03 0.06
CA GLN A 339 -25.77 -18.68 -0.15
C GLN A 339 -26.19 -17.75 0.98
N ILE A 340 -25.29 -16.84 1.38
CA ILE A 340 -25.61 -15.74 2.29
C ILE A 340 -25.15 -14.45 1.63
N ALA A 341 -26.05 -13.47 1.51
CA ALA A 341 -25.75 -12.15 0.98
C ALA A 341 -26.17 -11.05 1.96
N LEU A 342 -25.35 -10.01 2.06
CA LEU A 342 -25.65 -8.78 2.78
C LEU A 342 -26.43 -7.84 1.86
N VAL A 343 -27.60 -7.40 2.30
CA VAL A 343 -28.48 -6.53 1.52
C VAL A 343 -28.88 -5.29 2.33
N GLY A 344 -29.72 -4.45 1.74
CA GLY A 344 -30.26 -3.27 2.41
C GLY A 344 -29.18 -2.22 2.69
N SER A 345 -29.40 -1.45 3.76
CA SER A 345 -28.62 -0.23 3.99
C SER A 345 -27.16 -0.49 4.41
N MET A 346 -26.88 -1.68 4.94
CA MET A 346 -25.53 -2.11 5.31
C MET A 346 -24.62 -2.35 4.11
N ALA A 347 -25.17 -2.64 2.94
CA ALA A 347 -24.42 -2.78 1.69
C ALA A 347 -24.00 -1.42 1.08
N THR A 348 -24.21 -0.30 1.78
CA THR A 348 -23.93 1.07 1.31
C THR A 348 -23.12 1.86 2.35
N GLU A 349 -22.63 3.05 1.97
CA GLU A 349 -21.92 4.02 2.85
C GLU A 349 -22.84 4.75 3.86
N LYS A 350 -24.07 4.26 4.09
CA LYS A 350 -25.00 4.88 5.05
C LYS A 350 -24.41 4.83 6.47
N LYS A 351 -24.14 6.01 7.03
CA LYS A 351 -23.50 6.18 8.36
C LYS A 351 -24.32 5.64 9.53
N ASN A 352 -25.64 5.84 9.51
CA ASN A 352 -26.56 5.45 10.59
C ASN A 352 -27.64 4.47 10.07
N PRO A 353 -27.28 3.21 9.79
CA PRO A 353 -28.24 2.17 9.46
C PRO A 353 -29.05 1.78 10.71
N LYS A 354 -30.33 1.43 10.52
CA LYS A 354 -31.23 1.04 11.62
C LYS A 354 -31.34 -0.47 11.78
N ASP A 355 -30.88 -1.20 10.78
CA ASP A 355 -31.08 -2.63 10.62
C ASP A 355 -29.95 -3.24 9.80
N ILE A 356 -29.74 -4.54 10.01
CA ILE A 356 -28.90 -5.38 9.16
C ILE A 356 -29.77 -6.46 8.51
N ASP A 357 -29.68 -6.51 7.18
CA ASP A 357 -30.50 -7.39 6.35
C ASP A 357 -29.64 -8.46 5.68
N PHE A 358 -30.00 -9.72 5.86
CA PHE A 358 -29.37 -10.84 5.16
C PHE A 358 -30.37 -11.53 4.24
N LEU A 359 -29.93 -11.84 3.02
CA LEU A 359 -30.61 -12.75 2.12
C LEU A 359 -29.93 -14.11 2.19
N VAL A 360 -30.67 -15.14 2.60
CA VAL A 360 -30.16 -16.51 2.76
C VAL A 360 -30.88 -17.43 1.79
N THR A 361 -30.11 -18.05 0.89
CA THR A 361 -30.61 -19.11 0.00
C THR A 361 -30.39 -20.45 0.67
N VAL A 362 -31.45 -21.26 0.75
CA VAL A 362 -31.45 -22.57 1.38
C VAL A 362 -31.81 -23.67 0.40
N LYS A 363 -31.35 -24.88 0.69
CA LYS A 363 -31.70 -26.09 -0.07
C LYS A 363 -33.22 -26.35 -0.05
N PRO A 364 -33.77 -26.97 -1.12
CA PRO A 364 -35.13 -27.46 -1.15
C PRO A 364 -35.49 -28.29 0.09
N GLY A 365 -36.53 -27.91 0.81
CA GLY A 365 -37.02 -28.61 2.00
C GLY A 365 -36.18 -28.41 3.26
N ALA A 366 -35.23 -27.47 3.28
CA ALA A 366 -34.40 -27.16 4.45
C ALA A 366 -35.20 -26.94 5.75
N ASP A 367 -34.71 -27.54 6.85
CA ASP A 367 -35.14 -27.25 8.23
C ASP A 367 -34.58 -25.90 8.69
N LEU A 368 -35.47 -24.96 8.97
CA LEU A 368 -35.11 -23.58 9.32
C LEU A 368 -34.86 -23.38 10.82
N LYS A 369 -35.02 -24.40 11.67
CA LYS A 369 -34.88 -24.29 13.12
C LYS A 369 -33.52 -23.73 13.55
N ARG A 370 -32.43 -24.24 12.95
CA ARG A 370 -31.06 -23.80 13.25
C ARG A 370 -30.78 -22.40 12.71
N LEU A 371 -31.28 -22.08 11.51
CA LEU A 371 -31.17 -20.75 10.93
C LEU A 371 -31.95 -19.70 11.74
N ALA A 372 -33.17 -20.03 12.19
CA ALA A 372 -33.97 -19.18 13.06
C ALA A 372 -33.30 -18.97 14.42
N LYS A 373 -32.65 -20.00 14.99
CA LYS A 373 -31.83 -19.86 16.20
C LYS A 373 -30.67 -18.89 15.98
N ALA A 374 -29.96 -18.97 14.84
CA ALA A 374 -28.90 -18.03 14.50
C ALA A 374 -29.44 -16.60 14.34
N CYS A 375 -30.61 -16.41 13.72
CA CYS A 375 -31.26 -15.11 13.59
C CYS A 375 -31.69 -14.52 14.95
N ARG A 376 -32.16 -15.35 15.88
CA ARG A 376 -32.45 -14.88 17.26
C ARG A 376 -31.18 -14.46 17.98
N ARG A 377 -30.06 -15.17 17.76
CA ARG A 377 -28.76 -14.76 18.30
C ARG A 377 -28.32 -13.42 17.71
N LEU A 378 -28.42 -13.24 16.39
CA LEU A 378 -28.18 -11.96 15.72
C LEU A 378 -28.98 -10.82 16.37
N SER A 379 -30.28 -11.03 16.55
CA SER A 379 -31.17 -10.04 17.19
C SER A 379 -30.78 -9.73 18.63
N GLY A 380 -30.34 -10.75 19.39
CA GLY A 380 -29.87 -10.59 20.77
C GLY A 380 -28.57 -9.80 20.89
N GLU A 381 -27.64 -9.97 19.95
CA GLU A 381 -26.37 -9.22 19.92
C GLU A 381 -26.58 -7.71 19.65
N ILE A 382 -27.70 -7.33 19.01
CA ILE A 382 -28.01 -5.96 18.58
C ILE A 382 -28.90 -5.20 19.60
N ALA A 383 -29.32 -5.84 20.70
CA ALA A 383 -30.34 -5.36 21.64
C ALA A 383 -29.97 -4.11 22.50
N ARG A 384 -29.05 -3.27 22.04
CA ARG A 384 -28.61 -2.01 22.68
C ARG A 384 -29.42 -0.76 22.26
N GLY A 385 -30.62 -0.88 21.69
CA GLY A 385 -31.41 0.29 21.28
C GLY A 385 -32.53 0.00 20.28
N ARG A 386 -32.77 0.93 19.33
CA ARG A 386 -33.81 0.85 18.28
C ARG A 386 -33.33 0.11 17.01
N LEU A 387 -32.33 -0.75 17.14
CA LEU A 387 -31.70 -1.44 16.02
C LEU A 387 -32.39 -2.78 15.72
N GLY A 388 -32.48 -3.14 14.45
CA GLY A 388 -33.16 -4.33 13.96
C GLY A 388 -32.25 -5.30 13.21
N ALA A 389 -32.78 -6.49 12.95
CA ALA A 389 -32.18 -7.43 12.02
C ALA A 389 -33.28 -8.23 11.32
N ASP A 390 -33.08 -8.49 10.04
CA ASP A 390 -33.98 -9.31 9.24
C ASP A 390 -33.20 -10.31 8.38
N VAL A 391 -33.66 -11.56 8.37
CA VAL A 391 -33.12 -12.64 7.54
C VAL A 391 -34.22 -13.10 6.59
N PHE A 392 -34.03 -12.78 5.31
CA PHE A 392 -34.89 -13.15 4.21
C PHE A 392 -34.50 -14.53 3.68
N VAL A 393 -35.46 -15.44 3.55
CA VAL A 393 -35.22 -16.82 3.13
C VAL A 393 -35.68 -17.02 1.68
N VAL A 394 -34.80 -17.57 0.87
CA VAL A 394 -35.02 -17.93 -0.54
C VAL A 394 -34.77 -19.42 -0.75
N GLU A 395 -35.58 -20.06 -1.58
CA GLU A 395 -35.40 -21.45 -2.00
C GLU A 395 -35.73 -21.58 -3.49
N GLY A 396 -34.83 -22.18 -4.27
CA GLY A 396 -35.06 -22.38 -5.71
C GLY A 396 -35.36 -21.08 -6.48
N GLY A 397 -34.76 -19.96 -6.05
CA GLY A 397 -35.01 -18.64 -6.63
C GLY A 397 -36.31 -17.96 -6.17
N ASN A 398 -37.09 -18.57 -5.29
CA ASN A 398 -38.34 -18.02 -4.77
C ASN A 398 -38.18 -17.49 -3.35
N TYR A 399 -38.66 -16.27 -3.11
CA TYR A 399 -38.72 -15.71 -1.76
C TYR A 399 -39.82 -16.37 -0.93
N LEU A 400 -39.45 -16.99 0.19
CA LEU A 400 -40.36 -17.72 1.06
C LEU A 400 -40.91 -16.86 2.21
N GLY A 401 -40.12 -15.91 2.71
CA GLY A 401 -40.46 -15.11 3.89
C GLY A 401 -39.26 -14.78 4.75
N ARG A 402 -39.48 -14.57 6.05
CA ARG A 402 -38.43 -14.29 7.04
C ARG A 402 -38.36 -15.38 8.09
N THR A 403 -37.23 -15.53 8.75
CA THR A 403 -37.11 -16.44 9.89
C THR A 403 -37.98 -15.97 11.07
N CYS A 404 -38.52 -16.92 11.83
CA CYS A 404 -39.33 -16.63 13.00
C CYS A 404 -38.47 -16.08 14.15
N ARG A 405 -38.94 -14.97 14.73
CA ARG A 405 -38.27 -14.29 15.85
C ARG A 405 -38.48 -14.97 17.20
N PHE A 406 -39.42 -15.91 17.29
CA PHE A 406 -39.77 -16.60 18.53
C PHE A 406 -39.07 -17.95 18.67
N THR A 407 -38.90 -18.40 19.92
CA THR A 407 -38.33 -19.71 20.28
C THR A 407 -39.25 -20.87 19.95
N ASP A 408 -40.56 -20.63 19.97
CA ASP A 408 -41.60 -21.62 19.68
C ASP A 408 -42.34 -21.20 18.40
N PRO A 409 -42.53 -22.11 17.43
CA PRO A 409 -43.03 -21.79 16.09
C PRO A 409 -44.56 -21.65 16.04
N TRP A 410 -45.18 -21.15 17.10
CA TRP A 410 -46.63 -21.01 17.21
C TRP A 410 -47.09 -19.57 16.96
N PRO A 411 -48.24 -19.34 16.30
CA PRO A 411 -48.81 -18.02 16.15
C PRO A 411 -49.00 -17.32 17.50
N ARG A 412 -48.62 -16.03 17.55
CA ARG A 412 -48.76 -15.18 18.74
C ARG A 412 -49.62 -13.96 18.42
N ARG A 413 -50.14 -13.30 19.45
CA ARG A 413 -50.87 -12.02 19.29
C ARG A 413 -50.05 -11.00 18.50
N GLU A 414 -48.74 -10.95 18.71
CA GLU A 414 -47.84 -10.08 17.96
C GLU A 414 -47.77 -10.42 16.47
N CYS A 415 -47.83 -11.70 16.09
CA CYS A 415 -47.89 -12.13 14.69
C CYS A 415 -49.16 -11.60 14.02
N LEU A 416 -50.30 -11.64 14.71
CA LEU A 416 -51.57 -11.11 14.21
C LEU A 416 -51.50 -9.58 14.02
N VAL A 417 -50.96 -8.86 15.00
CA VAL A 417 -50.81 -7.40 14.94
C VAL A 417 -49.88 -6.98 13.79
N LYS A 418 -48.80 -7.72 13.56
CA LYS A 418 -47.83 -7.46 12.48
C LYS A 418 -48.20 -8.10 11.14
N ARG A 419 -49.40 -8.71 11.03
CA ARG A 419 -49.87 -9.45 9.85
C ARG A 419 -48.86 -10.47 9.32
N LEU A 420 -48.16 -11.15 10.22
CA LEU A 420 -47.20 -12.21 9.89
C LEU A 420 -47.95 -13.53 9.77
N ALA A 421 -47.86 -14.18 8.61
CA ALA A 421 -48.40 -15.52 8.42
C ALA A 421 -47.35 -16.56 8.86
N CYS A 422 -47.52 -17.14 10.05
CA CYS A 422 -46.71 -18.27 10.49
C CYS A 422 -46.95 -19.47 9.56
N CYS A 423 -45.90 -20.04 8.99
CA CYS A 423 -46.02 -21.24 8.17
C CYS A 423 -46.12 -22.46 9.09
N THR A 424 -47.24 -23.19 9.05
CA THR A 424 -47.42 -24.42 9.83
C THR A 424 -46.77 -25.63 9.16
N GLU A 425 -46.57 -25.58 7.85
CA GLU A 425 -45.90 -26.64 7.07
C GLU A 425 -44.37 -26.54 7.17
N ARG A 426 -43.85 -25.36 7.50
CA ARG A 426 -42.42 -25.10 7.62
C ARG A 426 -42.15 -24.30 8.89
N GLU A 427 -41.90 -25.03 9.98
CA GLU A 427 -41.64 -24.44 11.28
C GLU A 427 -40.56 -23.35 11.21
N PHE A 428 -40.74 -22.31 12.02
CA PHE A 428 -39.82 -21.17 12.08
C PHE A 428 -39.73 -20.31 10.81
N LEU A 429 -40.65 -20.45 9.85
CA LEU A 429 -40.84 -19.50 8.76
C LEU A 429 -42.03 -18.58 9.03
N CYS A 430 -41.82 -17.27 8.87
CA CYS A 430 -42.88 -16.27 8.79
C CYS A 430 -43.02 -15.84 7.33
N ASN A 431 -44.10 -16.26 6.69
CA ASN A 431 -44.45 -15.78 5.36
C ASN A 431 -44.86 -14.30 5.45
N THR A 432 -44.09 -13.46 4.78
CA THR A 432 -44.27 -12.00 4.70
C THR A 432 -44.64 -11.51 3.31
N SER A 433 -44.90 -12.42 2.37
CA SER A 433 -45.20 -12.11 0.96
C SER A 433 -46.42 -11.21 0.75
N ALA A 434 -47.36 -11.21 1.69
CA ALA A 434 -48.53 -10.34 1.68
C ALA A 434 -48.23 -8.88 2.03
N ASN A 435 -47.14 -8.62 2.77
CA ASN A 435 -46.75 -7.28 3.22
C ASN A 435 -45.55 -6.72 2.45
N PHE A 436 -44.76 -7.59 1.82
CA PHE A 436 -43.49 -7.23 1.23
C PHE A 436 -43.04 -8.29 0.21
N ARG A 437 -42.50 -7.83 -0.92
CA ARG A 437 -41.84 -8.70 -1.91
C ARG A 437 -40.42 -8.18 -2.16
N LEU A 438 -39.47 -9.10 -2.21
CA LEU A 438 -38.13 -8.79 -2.70
C LEU A 438 -38.16 -8.62 -4.22
N ALA A 439 -37.39 -7.66 -4.73
CA ALA A 439 -37.18 -7.51 -6.15
C ALA A 439 -36.49 -8.77 -6.71
N PRO A 440 -36.94 -9.33 -7.86
CA PRO A 440 -36.33 -10.52 -8.45
C PRO A 440 -34.81 -10.37 -8.67
N GLU A 441 -34.36 -9.17 -9.03
CA GLU A 441 -32.96 -8.85 -9.25
C GLU A 441 -32.12 -8.99 -7.97
N LEU A 442 -32.72 -8.71 -6.80
CA LEU A 442 -32.06 -8.86 -5.52
C LEU A 442 -31.87 -10.35 -5.15
N ILE A 443 -32.76 -11.22 -5.63
CA ILE A 443 -32.69 -12.66 -5.41
C ILE A 443 -31.66 -13.30 -6.36
N ILE A 444 -31.69 -12.92 -7.63
CA ILE A 444 -30.82 -13.47 -8.67
C ILE A 444 -29.38 -12.99 -8.50
N ASP A 445 -29.19 -11.70 -8.23
CA ASP A 445 -27.88 -11.06 -8.18
C ASP A 445 -27.82 -10.05 -7.01
N PRO A 446 -27.65 -10.52 -5.77
CA PRO A 446 -27.59 -9.64 -4.60
C PRO A 446 -26.32 -8.76 -4.61
N PRO A 447 -26.34 -7.59 -3.96
CA PRO A 447 -25.24 -6.61 -4.01
C PRO A 447 -23.91 -7.15 -3.49
N ILE A 448 -23.92 -7.88 -2.37
CA ILE A 448 -22.73 -8.45 -1.71
C ILE A 448 -23.06 -9.87 -1.25
N VAL A 449 -22.53 -10.88 -1.94
CA VAL A 449 -22.52 -12.28 -1.51
C VAL A 449 -21.33 -12.50 -0.58
N LEU A 450 -21.59 -13.08 0.59
CA LEU A 450 -20.60 -13.37 1.64
C LEU A 450 -20.22 -14.86 1.71
N PHE A 451 -21.10 -15.74 1.23
CA PHE A 451 -20.93 -17.20 1.23
C PHE A 451 -21.67 -17.77 0.02
N PRO A 452 -21.15 -18.79 -0.71
CA PRO A 452 -19.96 -19.61 -0.38
C PRO A 452 -18.63 -18.94 -0.72
N GLU A 453 -18.62 -18.06 -1.71
CA GLU A 453 -17.48 -17.23 -2.08
C GLU A 453 -17.88 -15.77 -1.97
N PHE A 454 -16.94 -14.92 -1.53
CA PHE A 454 -17.18 -13.49 -1.50
C PHE A 454 -17.31 -12.93 -2.93
N ARG A 455 -18.44 -12.30 -3.25
CA ARG A 455 -18.67 -11.63 -4.54
C ARG A 455 -19.45 -10.35 -4.32
N ALA A 456 -19.03 -9.26 -4.95
CA ALA A 456 -19.75 -7.99 -4.86
C ALA A 456 -19.87 -7.36 -6.26
N ARG A 457 -21.07 -6.89 -6.60
CA ARG A 457 -21.32 -6.15 -7.85
C ARG A 457 -21.38 -4.64 -7.67
N ILE A 458 -21.29 -4.20 -6.41
CA ILE A 458 -21.19 -2.80 -6.02
C ILE A 458 -19.88 -2.56 -5.27
N PRO A 459 -19.38 -1.31 -5.21
CA PRO A 459 -18.29 -0.96 -4.31
C PRO A 459 -18.66 -1.34 -2.87
N VAL A 460 -17.78 -2.08 -2.20
CA VAL A 460 -18.01 -2.60 -0.85
C VAL A 460 -17.48 -1.57 0.16
N PRO A 461 -18.32 -1.12 1.12
CA PRO A 461 -17.86 -0.23 2.17
C PRO A 461 -16.66 -0.81 2.93
N ASN A 462 -15.69 0.03 3.28
CA ASN A 462 -14.42 -0.42 3.89
C ASN A 462 -14.63 -1.20 5.19
N ASP A 463 -15.63 -0.83 5.98
CA ASP A 463 -15.98 -1.51 7.24
C ASP A 463 -16.68 -2.86 7.04
N VAL A 464 -17.49 -2.99 5.99
CA VAL A 464 -18.06 -4.28 5.54
C VAL A 464 -16.95 -5.20 5.07
N THR A 465 -16.00 -4.70 4.26
CA THR A 465 -14.82 -5.44 3.82
C THR A 465 -14.02 -5.92 5.03
N ALA A 466 -13.72 -5.04 5.99
CA ALA A 466 -12.96 -5.40 7.18
C ALA A 466 -13.67 -6.44 8.08
N MET A 467 -15.00 -6.45 8.09
CA MET A 467 -15.79 -7.33 8.93
C MET A 467 -15.99 -8.73 8.32
N PHE A 468 -16.21 -8.80 7.00
CA PHE A 468 -16.66 -10.02 6.34
C PHE A 468 -15.72 -10.58 5.28
N CYS A 469 -14.79 -9.78 4.74
CA CYS A 469 -13.78 -10.26 3.80
C CYS A 469 -12.51 -10.61 4.59
N ARG A 470 -12.38 -11.87 5.00
CA ARG A 470 -11.17 -12.42 5.62
C ARG A 470 -10.80 -13.72 4.97
#